data_AF-A0A8J3KVQ3-F1
#
_entry.id   AF-A0A8J3KVQ3-F1
#
_cell.length_a   1.000
_cell.length_b   1.000
_cell.length_c   1.000
_cell.angle_alpha   90.00
_cell.angle_beta   90.00
_cell.angle_gamma   90.00
#
_symmetry.space_group_name_H-M   'P 1'
#
loop_
_entity.id
_entity.type
_entity.pdbx_description
1 polymer ?
#
loop_
_entity_poly.entity_id
_entity_poly.type
_entity_poly.pdbx_seq_one_letter_code
_entity_poly.pdbx_strand_id
1 'polypeptide(L)'
;MAVFAFAPVMLLATSGHRSAVFLTLVSLGYAVGLGRALQRRSAERERTVPTAPGSVPSWSLLKVEAVELIEDDWPGMVRVRLVDADGRAATFVDKIPIFFEEWSAATVLPAPGHLRCWVRGPVRDGGGHRLLVSTEVDYVTSEDGRTEFRVRPDQVEAPYGVWARS
;
A
#
# COMPACT_ATOMS: atom_id res chain seq x y z
N MET A 1 -40.41 -7.11 30.59
CA MET A 1 -39.83 -5.76 30.82
C MET A 1 -39.24 -5.75 32.22
N ALA A 2 -37.93 -5.97 32.34
CA ALA A 2 -37.23 -6.04 33.63
C ALA A 2 -36.45 -4.74 33.83
N VAL A 3 -36.79 -4.02 34.90
CA VAL A 3 -36.11 -2.81 35.35
C VAL A 3 -35.05 -3.25 36.35
N PHE A 4 -33.78 -3.20 35.96
CA PHE A 4 -32.67 -3.42 36.88
C PHE A 4 -32.24 -2.07 37.47
N ALA A 5 -32.53 -1.89 38.75
CA ALA A 5 -31.94 -0.86 39.59
C ALA A 5 -30.52 -1.29 39.97
N PHE A 6 -29.54 -0.43 39.69
CA PHE A 6 -28.19 -0.54 40.25
C PHE A 6 -27.89 0.75 40.99
N ALA A 7 -27.73 0.62 42.31
CA ALA A 7 -27.20 1.65 43.18
C ALA A 7 -25.66 1.69 43.06
N PRO A 8 -25.02 2.87 43.11
CA PRO A 8 -23.60 2.95 43.39
C PRO A 8 -23.34 3.28 44.87
N VAL A 9 -22.42 2.49 45.41
CA VAL A 9 -21.73 2.61 46.69
C VAL A 9 -21.04 3.97 46.82
N MET A 10 -21.24 4.64 47.96
CA MET A 10 -20.43 5.77 48.40
C MET A 10 -19.01 5.32 48.73
N LEU A 11 -18.01 5.95 48.13
CA LEU A 11 -16.66 6.01 48.70
C LEU A 11 -16.31 7.49 48.95
N LEU A 12 -16.35 7.89 50.23
CA LEU A 12 -15.76 9.14 50.70
C LEU A 12 -14.24 8.95 50.75
N ALA A 13 -13.49 9.71 49.95
CA ALA A 13 -12.06 9.90 50.12
C ALA A 13 -11.79 11.41 50.30
N THR A 14 -11.12 11.71 51.40
CA THR A 14 -10.93 13.03 51.98
C THR A 14 -9.81 13.82 51.33
N SER A 15 -10.06 15.13 51.22
CA SER A 15 -9.13 16.25 51.34
C SER A 15 -7.87 16.28 50.47
N GLY A 16 -7.89 17.26 49.57
CA GLY A 16 -6.78 18.20 49.46
C GLY A 16 -5.85 17.98 48.29
N HIS A 17 -6.18 18.58 47.15
CA HIS A 17 -5.28 19.50 46.45
C HIS A 17 -6.00 20.11 45.24
N ARG A 18 -5.63 21.35 44.93
CA ARG A 18 -6.22 22.24 43.90
C ARG A 18 -6.39 21.52 42.55
N SER A 19 -7.64 21.32 42.10
CA SER A 19 -7.93 20.88 40.73
C SER A 19 -8.57 22.03 39.95
N ALA A 20 -7.78 22.54 39.01
CA ALA A 20 -8.28 23.30 37.89
C ALA A 20 -9.15 22.37 37.02
N VAL A 21 -10.33 22.88 36.67
CA VAL A 21 -11.25 22.29 35.71
C VAL A 21 -10.54 22.11 34.37
N PHE A 22 -10.46 20.88 33.87
CA PHE A 22 -10.16 20.60 32.47
C PHE A 22 -11.23 19.67 31.90
N LEU A 23 -12.29 20.29 31.35
CA LEU A 23 -13.05 19.68 30.27
C LEU A 23 -12.09 19.48 29.09
N THR A 24 -11.91 18.25 28.64
CA THR A 24 -11.37 18.00 27.29
C THR A 24 -12.52 17.60 26.38
N LEU A 25 -12.97 18.59 25.62
CA LEU A 25 -13.81 18.46 24.45
C LEU A 25 -13.11 17.61 23.38
N VAL A 26 -13.85 16.63 22.87
CA VAL A 26 -13.61 15.99 21.57
C VAL A 26 -13.38 17.08 20.53
N SER A 27 -12.17 17.13 19.98
CA SER A 27 -11.83 18.03 18.87
C SER A 27 -11.45 17.19 17.67
N LEU A 28 -12.44 17.03 16.80
CA LEU A 28 -12.30 16.72 15.39
C LEU A 28 -11.31 17.72 14.77
N GLY A 29 -10.20 17.22 14.22
CA GLY A 29 -9.15 18.04 13.63
C GLY A 29 -8.55 17.36 12.41
N TYR A 30 -9.21 17.53 11.26
CA TYR A 30 -8.58 17.36 9.96
C TYR A 30 -7.38 18.33 9.89
N ALA A 31 -6.17 17.81 10.10
CA ALA A 31 -4.96 18.56 9.87
C ALA A 31 -4.68 18.60 8.36
N VAL A 32 -5.26 19.58 7.68
CA VAL A 32 -4.74 20.07 6.39
C VAL A 32 -3.44 20.82 6.69
N GLY A 33 -2.35 20.06 6.75
CA GLY A 33 -1.01 20.55 7.01
C GLY A 33 -0.37 21.17 5.76
N LEU A 34 -0.35 22.50 5.75
CA LEU A 34 0.49 23.34 4.89
C LEU A 34 1.96 22.90 4.90
N GLY A 35 2.37 22.21 3.84
CA GLY A 35 3.77 21.89 3.51
C GLY A 35 4.21 22.45 2.16
N ARG A 36 3.59 23.53 1.66
CA ARG A 36 3.99 24.22 0.41
C ARG A 36 5.20 25.12 0.64
N ALA A 37 6.38 24.55 0.88
CA ALA A 37 7.64 25.32 0.81
C ALA A 37 8.91 24.48 0.50
N LEU A 38 8.84 23.15 0.55
CA LEU A 38 9.99 22.28 0.20
C LEU A 38 9.77 21.44 -1.08
N GLN A 39 8.61 21.56 -1.72
CA GLN A 39 8.25 20.84 -2.96
C GLN A 39 9.01 21.30 -4.22
N ARG A 40 9.82 22.36 -4.16
CA ARG A 40 10.44 23.01 -5.34
C ARG A 40 11.81 22.46 -5.77
N ARG A 41 12.35 21.42 -5.13
CA ARG A 41 13.62 20.77 -5.57
C ARG A 41 13.49 19.30 -5.99
N SER A 42 12.33 18.68 -5.81
CA SER A 42 12.13 17.26 -6.18
C SER A 42 11.55 17.05 -7.58
N ALA A 43 11.20 18.13 -8.29
CA ALA A 43 10.59 18.08 -9.62
C ALA A 43 11.61 18.03 -10.78
N GLU A 44 12.91 17.90 -10.50
CA GLU A 44 13.96 18.02 -11.55
C GLU A 44 14.91 16.84 -11.61
N ARG A 45 14.46 15.67 -11.14
CA ARG A 45 15.13 14.40 -11.42
C ARG A 45 14.16 13.30 -11.82
N GLU A 46 13.16 13.67 -12.61
CA GLU A 46 12.71 12.80 -13.69
C GLU A 46 13.89 12.57 -14.62
N ARG A 47 14.74 11.61 -14.26
CA ARG A 47 15.50 10.88 -15.25
C ARG A 47 14.46 10.10 -16.03
N THR A 48 13.91 10.73 -17.06
CA THR A 48 13.44 10.01 -18.23
C THR A 48 14.60 9.13 -18.66
N VAL A 49 14.54 7.86 -18.26
CA VAL A 49 15.30 6.82 -18.94
C VAL A 49 14.96 6.99 -20.42
N PRO A 50 15.94 7.02 -21.34
CA PRO A 50 15.66 7.14 -22.76
C PRO A 50 14.86 5.91 -23.18
N THR A 51 13.55 6.03 -23.13
CA THR A 51 12.61 5.13 -23.79
C THR A 51 12.96 5.25 -25.27
N ALA A 52 13.46 4.17 -25.87
CA ALA A 52 13.87 4.18 -27.27
C ALA A 52 12.75 4.81 -28.11
N PRO A 53 13.08 5.76 -29.03
CA PRO A 53 12.05 6.47 -29.78
C PRO A 53 11.13 5.47 -30.48
N GLY A 54 9.85 5.47 -30.08
CA GLY A 54 8.82 4.55 -30.58
C GLY A 54 8.35 3.45 -29.61
N SER A 55 8.91 3.35 -28.40
CA SER A 55 8.36 2.43 -27.38
C SER A 55 7.19 3.08 -26.63
N VAL A 56 5.99 2.55 -26.84
CA VAL A 56 4.82 2.86 -26.01
C VAL A 56 5.17 2.50 -24.57
N PRO A 57 4.89 3.35 -23.56
CA PRO A 57 5.07 2.95 -22.17
C PRO A 57 4.17 1.74 -21.93
N SER A 58 4.80 0.57 -21.77
CA SER A 58 4.11 -0.69 -21.46
C SER A 58 4.30 -0.99 -19.98
N TRP A 59 3.20 -1.12 -19.26
CA TRP A 59 3.17 -1.55 -17.87
C TRP A 59 3.38 -3.06 -17.83
N SER A 60 4.02 -3.59 -16.80
CA SER A 60 4.23 -5.03 -16.59
C SER A 60 3.38 -5.51 -15.41
N LEU A 61 3.31 -6.83 -15.20
CA LEU A 61 2.65 -7.41 -14.03
C LEU A 61 3.69 -7.76 -12.97
N LEU A 62 3.52 -7.22 -11.77
CA LEU A 62 4.33 -7.53 -10.59
C LEU A 62 3.63 -8.62 -9.77
N LYS A 63 4.33 -9.73 -9.54
CA LYS A 63 3.83 -10.84 -8.71
C LYS A 63 3.69 -10.41 -7.26
N VAL A 64 2.53 -10.71 -6.67
CA VAL A 64 2.21 -10.52 -5.26
C VAL A 64 1.46 -11.74 -4.73
N GLU A 65 1.28 -11.83 -3.42
CA GLU A 65 0.48 -12.88 -2.78
C GLU A 65 -0.62 -12.25 -1.94
N ALA A 66 -1.90 -12.57 -2.17
CA ALA A 66 -2.94 -12.30 -1.19
C ALA A 66 -2.64 -13.09 0.08
N VAL A 67 -2.69 -12.41 1.22
CA VAL A 67 -2.41 -12.97 2.54
C VAL A 67 -3.60 -12.86 3.49
N GLU A 68 -4.57 -11.98 3.18
CA GLU A 68 -5.76 -11.78 4.01
C GLU A 68 -6.90 -11.17 3.20
N LEU A 69 -8.11 -11.70 3.37
CA LEU A 69 -9.35 -11.08 2.88
C LEU A 69 -9.85 -10.10 3.94
N ILE A 70 -9.99 -8.83 3.59
CA ILE A 70 -10.37 -7.74 4.50
C ILE A 70 -11.86 -7.50 4.48
N GLU A 71 -12.45 -7.54 3.29
CA GLU A 71 -13.87 -7.33 3.05
C GLU A 71 -14.30 -8.26 1.90
N ASP A 72 -15.38 -9.00 2.07
CA ASP A 72 -15.91 -9.94 1.08
C ASP A 72 -17.10 -9.38 0.28
N ASP A 73 -17.62 -8.21 0.69
CA ASP A 73 -18.70 -7.49 0.01
C ASP A 73 -18.20 -6.74 -1.23
N TRP A 74 -18.95 -6.83 -2.33
CA TRP A 74 -18.54 -6.29 -3.64
C TRP A 74 -18.09 -4.81 -3.58
N PRO A 75 -16.89 -4.45 -4.09
CA PRO A 75 -15.95 -5.25 -4.91
C PRO A 75 -14.96 -6.12 -4.11
N GLY A 76 -15.09 -6.16 -2.80
CA GLY A 76 -14.21 -6.83 -1.84
C GLY A 76 -12.87 -6.11 -1.71
N MET A 77 -12.18 -6.34 -0.60
CA MET A 77 -10.87 -5.77 -0.31
C MET A 77 -9.94 -6.88 0.18
N VAL A 78 -8.70 -6.87 -0.29
CA VAL A 78 -7.71 -7.90 0.04
C VAL A 78 -6.38 -7.23 0.40
N ARG A 79 -5.68 -7.82 1.36
CA ARG A 79 -4.28 -7.49 1.64
C ARG A 79 -3.39 -8.42 0.83
N VAL A 80 -2.52 -7.84 0.01
CA VAL A 80 -1.47 -8.58 -0.70
C VAL A 80 -0.10 -8.21 -0.17
N ARG A 81 0.87 -9.10 -0.38
CA ARG A 81 2.25 -8.97 0.04
C ARG A 81 3.19 -9.10 -1.16
N LEU A 82 4.15 -8.19 -1.23
CA LEU A 82 5.34 -8.30 -2.06
C LEU A 82 6.55 -8.51 -1.14
N VAL A 83 7.43 -9.45 -1.47
CA VAL A 83 8.78 -9.52 -0.88
C VAL A 83 9.77 -9.01 -1.93
N ASP A 84 10.40 -7.88 -1.65
CA ASP A 84 11.30 -7.23 -2.59
C ASP A 84 12.65 -7.98 -2.73
N ALA A 85 13.54 -7.49 -3.62
CA ALA A 85 14.86 -8.09 -3.84
C ALA A 85 15.83 -7.93 -2.65
N ASP A 86 15.53 -7.02 -1.72
CA ASP A 86 16.26 -6.82 -0.48
C ASP A 86 15.68 -7.69 0.67
N GLY A 87 14.68 -8.52 0.39
CA GLY A 87 14.01 -9.38 1.37
C GLY A 87 13.03 -8.64 2.27
N ARG A 88 12.67 -7.39 1.95
CA ARG A 88 11.70 -6.61 2.72
C ARG A 88 10.29 -6.89 2.22
N ALA A 89 9.39 -7.17 3.15
CA ALA A 89 7.98 -7.24 2.84
C ALA A 89 7.38 -5.84 2.67
N ALA A 90 6.51 -5.69 1.69
CA ALA A 90 5.59 -4.57 1.54
C ALA A 90 4.18 -5.14 1.42
N THR A 91 3.22 -4.52 2.10
CA THR A 91 1.81 -4.90 2.05
C THR A 91 1.00 -3.82 1.36
N PHE A 92 -0.04 -4.23 0.64
CA PHE A 92 -0.96 -3.35 -0.06
C PHE A 92 -2.37 -3.79 0.26
N VAL A 93 -3.29 -2.85 0.44
CA VAL A 93 -4.71 -3.12 0.69
C VAL A 93 -5.51 -2.37 -0.36
N ASP A 94 -6.17 -3.11 -1.25
CA ASP A 94 -7.01 -2.54 -2.30
C ASP A 94 -8.10 -3.53 -2.71
N LYS A 95 -8.94 -3.12 -3.65
CA LYS A 95 -10.06 -3.89 -4.15
C LYS A 95 -9.57 -5.17 -4.81
N ILE A 96 -10.30 -6.26 -4.63
CA ILE A 96 -9.93 -7.57 -5.22
C ILE A 96 -9.65 -7.49 -6.74
N PRO A 97 -10.46 -6.78 -7.57
CA PRO A 97 -10.21 -6.67 -9.02
C PRO A 97 -8.94 -5.91 -9.41
N ILE A 98 -8.24 -5.26 -8.47
CA ILE A 98 -6.93 -4.67 -8.72
C ILE A 98 -5.85 -5.75 -8.83
N PHE A 99 -6.02 -6.85 -8.09
CA PHE A 99 -5.00 -7.90 -7.97
C PHE A 99 -5.34 -9.21 -8.67
N PHE A 100 -6.62 -9.46 -8.91
CA PHE A 100 -7.13 -10.74 -9.38
C PHE A 100 -8.18 -10.52 -10.48
N GLU A 101 -8.01 -11.21 -11.61
CA GLU A 101 -9.07 -11.31 -12.64
C GLU A 101 -10.22 -12.21 -12.17
N GLU A 102 -9.88 -13.28 -11.44
CA GLU A 102 -10.83 -14.23 -10.87
C GLU A 102 -10.62 -14.32 -9.35
N TRP A 103 -11.70 -14.14 -8.59
CA TRP A 103 -11.72 -14.35 -7.15
C TRP A 103 -13.04 -14.97 -6.72
N SER A 104 -13.00 -15.85 -5.72
CA SER A 104 -14.19 -16.45 -5.13
C SER A 104 -14.03 -16.63 -3.63
N ALA A 105 -15.14 -16.87 -2.94
CA ALA A 105 -15.12 -17.22 -1.51
C ALA A 105 -14.35 -18.53 -1.20
N ALA A 106 -14.05 -19.34 -2.22
CA ALA A 106 -13.27 -20.57 -2.07
C ALA A 106 -11.76 -20.36 -2.26
N THR A 107 -11.29 -19.15 -2.56
CA THR A 107 -9.86 -18.86 -2.73
C THR A 107 -9.11 -19.14 -1.43
N VAL A 108 -8.14 -20.06 -1.48
CA VAL A 108 -7.28 -20.41 -0.34
C VAL A 108 -6.08 -19.48 -0.29
N LEU A 109 -5.79 -18.95 0.90
CA LEU A 109 -4.66 -18.06 1.14
C LEU A 109 -3.43 -18.83 1.69
N PRO A 110 -2.20 -18.45 1.31
CA PRO A 110 -1.86 -17.36 0.40
C PRO A 110 -2.17 -17.70 -1.07
N ALA A 111 -2.68 -16.73 -1.82
CA ALA A 111 -3.03 -16.89 -3.24
C ALA A 111 -2.18 -15.98 -4.15
N PRO A 112 -1.62 -16.48 -5.26
CA PRO A 112 -0.83 -15.67 -6.17
C PRO A 112 -1.72 -14.66 -6.93
N GLY A 113 -1.29 -13.40 -6.97
CA GLY A 113 -1.95 -12.34 -7.72
C GLY A 113 -0.93 -11.42 -8.41
N HIS A 114 -1.43 -10.39 -9.09
CA HIS A 114 -0.60 -9.47 -9.85
C HIS A 114 -1.01 -8.02 -9.63
N LEU A 115 -0.03 -7.13 -9.60
CA LEU A 115 -0.25 -5.68 -9.58
C LEU A 115 0.40 -5.08 -10.82
N ARG A 116 -0.27 -4.17 -11.54
CA ARG A 116 0.40 -3.51 -12.66
C ARG A 116 1.53 -2.61 -12.14
N CYS A 117 2.62 -2.52 -12.90
CA CYS A 117 3.74 -1.67 -12.55
C CYS A 117 4.43 -1.07 -13.78
N TRP A 118 5.10 0.06 -13.59
CA TRP A 118 6.08 0.56 -14.54
C TRP A 118 7.46 -0.02 -14.21
N VAL A 119 8.09 -0.71 -15.16
CA VAL A 119 9.50 -1.06 -15.05
C VAL A 119 10.34 0.16 -15.42
N ARG A 120 10.94 0.80 -14.42
CA ARG A 120 11.79 1.99 -14.61
C ARG A 120 13.17 1.62 -15.17
N GLY A 121 13.59 0.36 -15.02
CA GLY A 121 14.83 -0.18 -15.56
C GLY A 121 15.70 -0.86 -14.52
N PRO A 122 16.92 -1.27 -14.89
CA PRO A 122 17.83 -1.97 -14.00
C PRO A 122 18.43 -1.05 -12.93
N VAL A 123 18.59 -1.57 -11.71
CA VAL A 123 19.31 -0.91 -10.63
C VAL A 123 20.76 -1.40 -10.63
N ARG A 124 21.71 -0.47 -10.59
CA ARG A 124 23.13 -0.78 -10.39
C ARG A 124 23.45 -0.68 -8.91
N ASP A 125 23.13 -1.74 -8.19
CA ASP A 125 23.71 -2.00 -6.87
C ASP A 125 24.54 -3.29 -6.98
N GLY A 126 25.58 -3.47 -6.19
CA GLY A 126 26.48 -4.64 -6.31
C GLY A 126 25.84 -6.00 -5.99
N GLY A 127 24.49 -6.07 -5.91
CA GLY A 127 23.69 -7.19 -5.42
C GLY A 127 22.96 -7.99 -6.52
N GLY A 128 23.47 -7.97 -7.76
CA GLY A 128 22.94 -8.75 -8.87
C GLY A 128 21.95 -7.99 -9.77
N HIS A 129 21.29 -8.72 -10.68
CA HIS A 129 20.33 -8.13 -11.61
C HIS A 129 19.01 -7.81 -10.90
N ARG A 130 18.75 -6.53 -10.65
CA ARG A 130 17.52 -6.01 -10.01
C ARG A 130 16.86 -4.96 -10.89
N LEU A 131 15.54 -4.85 -10.79
CA LEU A 131 14.73 -3.86 -11.48
C LEU A 131 14.11 -2.90 -10.48
N LEU A 132 14.04 -1.62 -10.82
CA LEU A 132 13.20 -0.66 -10.12
C LEU A 132 11.83 -0.66 -10.78
N VAL A 133 10.79 -0.94 -9.99
CA VAL A 133 9.39 -0.90 -10.44
C VAL A 133 8.60 0.15 -9.66
N SER A 134 7.57 0.70 -10.29
CA SER A 134 6.65 1.66 -9.68
C SER A 134 5.21 1.18 -9.82
N THR A 135 4.46 1.16 -8.73
CA THR A 135 3.05 0.73 -8.66
C THR A 135 2.05 1.85 -8.96
N GLU A 136 2.55 3.03 -9.35
CA GLU A 136 1.72 4.23 -9.59
C GLU A 136 0.78 4.12 -10.79
N VAL A 137 0.96 3.12 -11.66
CA VAL A 137 0.05 2.87 -12.79
C VAL A 137 -1.41 2.68 -12.34
N ASP A 138 -1.60 2.07 -11.17
CA ASP A 138 -2.92 1.86 -10.54
C ASP A 138 -3.14 2.75 -9.32
N TYR A 139 -2.24 3.69 -9.05
CA TYR A 139 -2.21 4.51 -7.84
C TYR A 139 -2.17 3.69 -6.53
N VAL A 140 -1.73 2.44 -6.62
CA VAL A 140 -1.62 1.54 -5.47
C VAL A 140 -0.37 1.91 -4.68
N THR A 141 -0.56 2.18 -3.39
CA THR A 141 0.49 2.52 -2.44
C THR A 141 0.54 1.45 -1.36
N SER A 142 1.75 1.04 -0.98
CA SER A 142 1.89 0.13 0.16
C SER A 142 1.47 0.79 1.47
N GLU A 143 1.15 -0.01 2.50
CA GLU A 143 0.72 0.51 3.81
C GLU A 143 1.78 1.42 4.48
N ASP A 144 3.05 1.33 4.08
CA ASP A 144 4.14 2.21 4.55
C ASP A 144 4.37 3.45 3.67
N GLY A 145 3.52 3.67 2.67
CA GLY A 145 3.56 4.85 1.80
C GLY A 145 4.49 4.75 0.59
N ARG A 146 5.11 3.59 0.34
CA ARG A 146 5.98 3.40 -0.85
C ARG A 146 5.19 3.02 -2.10
N THR A 147 5.64 3.55 -3.23
CA THR A 147 5.19 3.16 -4.58
C THR A 147 6.32 2.59 -5.45
N GLU A 148 7.57 2.64 -4.98
CA GLU A 148 8.74 2.15 -5.70
C GLU A 148 9.40 0.97 -4.98
N PHE A 149 9.72 -0.09 -5.73
CA PHE A 149 10.27 -1.33 -5.20
C PHE A 149 11.43 -1.83 -6.05
N ARG A 150 12.46 -2.39 -5.41
CA ARG A 150 13.52 -3.13 -6.10
C ARG A 150 13.13 -4.58 -6.15
N VAL A 151 12.97 -5.13 -7.34
CA VAL A 151 12.49 -6.51 -7.52
C VAL A 151 13.46 -7.30 -8.39
N ARG A 152 13.42 -8.62 -8.26
CA ARG A 152 14.15 -9.50 -9.16
C ARG A 152 13.40 -9.64 -10.50
N PRO A 153 14.08 -9.89 -11.62
CA PRO A 153 13.43 -10.06 -12.92
C PRO A 153 12.34 -11.14 -12.95
N ASP A 154 12.50 -12.23 -12.18
CA ASP A 154 11.51 -13.32 -12.08
C ASP A 154 10.18 -12.92 -11.40
N GLN A 155 10.17 -11.78 -10.71
CA GLN A 155 8.99 -11.23 -10.05
C GLN A 155 8.14 -10.37 -11.00
N VAL A 156 8.65 -10.07 -12.20
CA VAL A 156 7.95 -9.25 -13.19
C VAL A 156 7.60 -10.11 -14.39
N GLU A 157 6.32 -10.12 -14.75
CA GLU A 157 5.84 -10.73 -15.97
C GLU A 157 5.62 -9.66 -17.03
N ALA A 158 6.07 -9.99 -18.22
CA ALA A 158 5.89 -9.22 -19.44
C ALA A 158 4.48 -8.61 -19.55
N PRO A 159 4.36 -7.34 -19.97
CA PRO A 159 3.09 -6.86 -20.49
C PRO A 159 2.59 -7.81 -21.58
N TYR A 160 1.28 -7.92 -21.70
CA TYR A 160 0.65 -8.41 -22.92
C TYR A 160 1.23 -7.65 -24.12
N GLY A 161 2.03 -8.32 -24.97
CA GLY A 161 2.54 -7.80 -26.24
C GLY A 161 4.02 -7.42 -26.39
N VAL A 162 4.91 -7.61 -25.39
CA VAL A 162 6.31 -7.10 -25.50
C VAL A 162 7.40 -8.16 -25.73
N TRP A 163 7.13 -9.46 -25.56
CA TRP A 163 8.16 -10.51 -25.70
C TRP A 163 7.94 -11.51 -26.83
N ALA A 164 7.06 -11.21 -27.80
CA ALA A 164 6.85 -12.05 -28.99
C ALA A 164 8.01 -12.01 -30.01
N ARG A 165 9.23 -11.63 -29.62
CA ARG A 165 10.42 -11.70 -30.48
C ARG A 165 11.68 -12.03 -29.67
N SER A 166 11.99 -13.31 -29.63
CA SER A 166 13.37 -13.85 -29.75
C SER A 166 13.28 -15.33 -30.10
#